data_AF-A0A6A5GEK1-F1
#
_entry.id   AF-A0A6A5GEK1-F1
#
_cell.length_a   1.000
_cell.length_b   1.000
_cell.length_c   1.000
_cell.angle_alpha   90.00
_cell.angle_beta   90.00
_cell.angle_gamma   90.00
#
_symmetry.space_group_name_H-M   'P 1'
#
loop_
_entity.id
_entity.type
_entity.pdbx_description
1 polymer ?
#
loop_
_entity_poly.entity_id
_entity_poly.type
_entity_poly.pdbx_seq_one_letter_code
_entity_poly.pdbx_strand_id
1 'polypeptide(L)'
;MDKSEELELVPPELRQAVEDEHNNPTDVWKSGMGQLVQCSGTPGKKVYVTFYTHMDKKMVAMRLEDGIALEQIARKAAELLPTVEWKVCSGTQYQTDFEFTGSRQVYDSIKTTLIYKFNYLLVRLERLHPVRPFDQEANCNECRQMILGHRFKCTECADFDICQRCEARSIHPEHAMLRIVSKGTTHIPHYITANAPRYVFA
;
A
#
# COMPACT_ATOMS: atom_id res chain seq x y z
N MET A 1 -6.41 5.47 23.21
CA MET A 1 -6.42 4.05 22.86
C MET A 1 -7.13 3.28 23.94
N ASP A 2 -8.44 3.12 23.73
CA ASP A 2 -9.25 2.15 24.43
C ASP A 2 -9.07 0.74 23.80
N LYS A 3 -9.81 -0.26 24.32
CA LYS A 3 -9.74 -1.64 23.83
C LYS A 3 -10.13 -1.76 22.35
N SER A 4 -11.20 -1.08 21.94
CA SER A 4 -11.66 -1.09 20.55
C SER A 4 -10.62 -0.49 19.60
N GLU A 5 -10.04 0.66 19.97
CA GLU A 5 -9.01 1.34 19.18
C GLU A 5 -7.75 0.48 19.02
N GLU A 6 -7.35 -0.29 20.05
CA GLU A 6 -6.23 -1.24 19.91
C GLU A 6 -6.58 -2.38 18.93
N LEU A 7 -7.78 -2.96 19.01
CA LEU A 7 -8.19 -4.04 18.11
C LEU A 7 -8.29 -3.60 16.65
N GLU A 8 -8.51 -2.31 16.38
CA GLU A 8 -8.47 -1.77 15.02
C GLU A 8 -7.10 -1.91 14.34
N LEU A 9 -6.02 -2.09 15.11
CA LEU A 9 -4.67 -2.35 14.60
C LEU A 9 -4.44 -3.81 14.19
N VAL A 10 -5.40 -4.69 14.50
CA VAL A 10 -5.34 -6.12 14.20
C VAL A 10 -6.27 -6.41 13.00
N PRO A 11 -5.85 -7.26 12.04
CA PRO A 11 -6.72 -7.75 10.98
C PRO A 11 -8.04 -8.30 11.56
N PRO A 12 -9.21 -7.98 10.96
CA PRO A 12 -10.51 -8.37 11.52
C PRO A 12 -10.62 -9.85 11.90
N GLU A 13 -10.05 -10.72 11.06
CA GLU A 13 -10.04 -12.17 11.22
C GLU A 13 -9.21 -12.67 12.42
N LEU A 14 -8.34 -11.84 12.99
CA LEU A 14 -7.49 -12.18 14.14
C LEU A 14 -7.91 -11.48 15.44
N ARG A 15 -8.90 -10.58 15.43
CA ARG A 15 -9.30 -9.79 16.61
C ARG A 15 -9.83 -10.67 17.73
N GLN A 16 -10.72 -11.61 17.42
CA GLN A 16 -11.29 -12.51 18.41
C GLN A 16 -10.20 -13.32 19.14
N ALA A 17 -9.20 -13.83 18.41
CA ALA A 17 -8.09 -14.57 19.01
C ALA A 17 -7.27 -13.70 19.99
N VAL A 18 -7.05 -12.42 19.67
CA VAL A 18 -6.36 -11.47 20.56
C VAL A 18 -7.19 -11.17 21.81
N GLU A 19 -8.51 -11.06 21.67
CA GLU A 19 -9.41 -10.87 22.82
C GLU A 19 -9.46 -12.09 23.73
N ASP A 20 -9.54 -13.29 23.13
CA ASP A 20 -9.55 -14.55 23.86
C ASP A 20 -8.24 -14.77 24.63
N GLU A 21 -7.09 -14.50 23.98
CA GLU A 21 -5.75 -14.56 24.61
C GLU A 21 -5.64 -13.60 25.81
N HIS A 22 -6.24 -12.42 25.73
CA HIS A 22 -6.20 -11.42 26.81
C HIS A 22 -7.15 -11.75 27.97
N ASN A 23 -8.35 -12.24 27.67
CA ASN A 23 -9.37 -12.53 28.70
C ASN A 23 -9.13 -13.86 29.40
N ASN A 24 -8.51 -14.83 28.72
CA ASN A 24 -8.16 -16.13 29.26
C ASN A 24 -6.68 -16.44 28.97
N PRO A 25 -5.74 -15.79 29.69
CA PRO A 25 -4.33 -16.12 29.60
C PRO A 25 -4.12 -17.51 30.20
N THR A 26 -4.34 -18.55 29.39
CA THR A 26 -4.07 -19.93 29.80
C THR A 26 -2.61 -20.07 30.18
N ASP A 27 -2.33 -20.59 31.39
CA ASP A 27 -1.01 -21.03 31.89
C ASP A 27 -0.46 -22.27 31.11
N VAL A 28 -0.64 -22.32 29.79
CA VAL A 28 -0.23 -23.42 28.92
C VAL A 28 1.05 -23.05 28.16
N TRP A 29 2.07 -22.56 28.89
CA TRP A 29 3.44 -22.42 28.36
C TRP A 29 4.41 -23.47 28.92
N LYS A 30 3.92 -24.64 29.34
CA LYS A 30 4.77 -25.82 29.51
C LYS A 30 4.09 -27.03 28.88
N SER A 31 4.60 -27.39 27.71
CA SER A 31 4.31 -28.62 26.95
C SER A 31 3.24 -28.48 25.87
N GLY A 32 3.71 -28.44 24.62
CA GLY A 32 3.09 -29.25 23.57
C GLY A 32 2.25 -28.50 22.54
N MET A 33 2.90 -27.82 21.60
CA MET A 33 2.42 -27.81 20.22
C MET A 33 3.57 -28.15 19.28
N GLY A 34 3.77 -29.46 19.10
CA GLY A 34 4.30 -29.99 17.87
C GLY A 34 3.14 -30.25 16.92
N GLN A 35 2.96 -29.38 15.92
CA GLN A 35 2.62 -29.74 14.53
C GLN A 35 2.47 -28.48 13.66
N LEU A 36 3.53 -27.68 13.57
CA LEU A 36 3.78 -26.87 12.38
C LEU A 36 5.28 -26.95 12.13
N VAL A 37 5.63 -27.54 10.99
CA VAL A 37 6.91 -27.47 10.27
C VAL A 37 8.05 -26.86 11.08
N GLN A 38 8.99 -27.71 11.52
CA GLN A 38 10.28 -27.28 12.06
C GLN A 38 11.03 -26.44 11.02
N CYS A 39 10.91 -25.12 11.12
CA CYS A 39 11.93 -24.21 10.65
C CYS A 39 12.65 -23.68 11.88
N SER A 40 13.91 -24.08 12.02
CA SER A 40 14.93 -23.54 12.92
C SER A 40 14.63 -22.09 13.33
N GLY A 41 14.36 -21.85 14.62
CA GLY A 41 13.87 -20.59 15.15
C GLY A 41 14.79 -19.41 14.81
N THR A 42 14.32 -18.52 13.94
CA THR A 42 14.92 -17.21 13.73
C THR A 42 14.42 -16.21 14.79
N PRO A 43 15.25 -15.23 15.21
CA PRO A 43 14.90 -14.25 16.23
C PRO A 43 14.01 -13.15 15.61
N GLY A 44 12.72 -13.41 15.44
CA GLY A 44 11.78 -12.43 14.89
C GLY A 44 10.56 -12.19 15.79
N LYS A 45 10.08 -10.94 15.85
CA LYS A 45 8.86 -10.53 16.60
C LYS A 45 7.61 -10.69 15.73
N LYS A 46 6.50 -11.19 16.31
CA LYS A 46 5.17 -11.14 15.69
C LYS A 46 4.67 -9.69 15.76
N VAL A 47 4.33 -9.10 14.62
CA VAL A 47 3.92 -7.69 14.47
C VAL A 47 2.70 -7.61 13.55
N TYR A 48 1.71 -6.83 13.96
CA TYR A 48 0.59 -6.43 13.10
C TYR A 48 0.98 -5.17 12.33
N VAL A 49 1.17 -5.30 11.03
CA VAL A 49 1.62 -4.20 10.16
C VAL A 49 0.42 -3.66 9.39
N THR A 50 0.20 -2.35 9.49
CA THR A 50 -0.80 -1.64 8.69
C THR A 50 -0.10 -0.85 7.59
N PHE A 51 -0.33 -1.26 6.34
CA PHE A 51 0.12 -0.59 5.14
C PHE A 51 -0.93 0.43 4.69
N TYR A 52 -0.57 1.70 4.72
CA TYR A 52 -1.39 2.80 4.22
C TYR A 52 -0.95 3.23 2.84
N THR A 53 -1.93 3.41 1.97
CA THR A 53 -1.81 4.20 0.74
C THR A 53 -2.70 5.44 0.87
N HIS A 54 -2.76 6.28 -0.17
CA HIS A 54 -3.64 7.44 -0.20
C HIS A 54 -5.14 7.09 -0.32
N MET A 55 -5.50 5.87 -0.76
CA MET A 55 -6.91 5.46 -0.95
C MET A 55 -7.37 4.30 -0.07
N ASP A 56 -6.44 3.48 0.40
CA ASP A 56 -6.74 2.20 1.05
C ASP A 56 -5.70 1.86 2.10
N LYS A 57 -6.07 1.00 3.05
CA LYS A 57 -5.17 0.39 4.02
C LYS A 57 -5.28 -1.13 4.00
N LYS A 58 -4.17 -1.82 4.13
CA LYS A 58 -4.09 -3.29 4.27
C LYS A 58 -3.40 -3.64 5.57
N MET A 59 -3.97 -4.56 6.33
CA MET A 59 -3.43 -5.01 7.61
C MET A 59 -3.01 -6.47 7.48
N VAL A 60 -1.83 -6.81 7.99
CA VAL A 60 -1.33 -8.19 7.99
C VAL A 60 -0.60 -8.50 9.28
N ALA A 61 -0.68 -9.76 9.71
CA ALA A 61 0.20 -10.29 10.74
C ALA A 61 1.43 -10.90 10.08
N MET A 62 2.63 -10.48 10.50
CA MET A 62 3.88 -11.04 10.01
C MET A 62 4.93 -11.13 11.12
N ARG A 63 5.99 -11.92 10.88
CA ARG A 63 7.15 -12.00 11.76
C ARG A 63 8.27 -11.17 11.17
N LEU A 64 8.74 -10.16 11.92
CA LEU A 64 9.82 -9.27 11.51
C LEU A 64 11.13 -9.63 12.22
N GLU A 65 12.21 -9.75 11.45
CA GLU A 65 13.57 -10.03 11.94
C GLU A 65 14.42 -8.75 11.84
N ASP A 66 15.19 -8.42 12.89
CA ASP A 66 15.91 -7.14 13.03
C ASP A 66 16.78 -6.79 11.81
N GLY A 67 17.53 -7.77 11.27
CA GLY A 67 18.45 -7.54 10.15
C GLY A 67 17.79 -7.33 8.78
N ILE A 68 16.57 -7.85 8.58
CA ILE A 68 15.91 -7.89 7.25
C ILE A 68 14.48 -7.36 7.27
N ALA A 69 14.06 -6.69 8.35
CA ALA A 69 12.70 -6.18 8.52
C ALA A 69 12.26 -5.28 7.36
N LEU A 70 13.15 -4.43 6.83
CA LEU A 70 12.81 -3.54 5.72
C LEU A 70 12.53 -4.33 4.44
N GLU A 71 13.35 -5.32 4.11
CA GLU A 71 13.15 -6.20 2.96
C GLU A 71 11.85 -7.01 3.11
N GLN A 72 11.57 -7.53 4.31
CA GLN A 72 10.34 -8.26 4.60
C GLN A 72 9.10 -7.38 4.37
N ILE A 73 9.12 -6.13 4.84
CA ILE A 73 8.03 -5.17 4.65
C ILE A 73 7.88 -4.81 3.17
N ALA A 74 8.97 -4.49 2.48
CA ALA A 74 8.95 -4.14 1.05
C ALA A 74 8.39 -5.28 0.20
N ARG A 75 8.83 -6.52 0.46
CA ARG A 75 8.32 -7.72 -0.23
C ARG A 75 6.83 -7.93 0.03
N LYS A 76 6.38 -7.79 1.28
CA LYS A 76 4.96 -7.92 1.62
C LYS A 76 4.12 -6.80 1.00
N ALA A 77 4.64 -5.57 0.92
CA ALA A 77 3.98 -4.47 0.21
C ALA A 77 3.82 -4.78 -1.29
N ALA A 78 4.86 -5.31 -1.95
CA ALA A 78 4.80 -5.71 -3.35
C ALA A 78 3.81 -6.87 -3.61
N GLU A 79 3.69 -7.82 -2.67
CA GLU A 79 2.71 -8.92 -2.74
C GLU A 79 1.26 -8.40 -2.59
N LEU A 80 1.01 -7.52 -1.62
CA LEU A 80 -0.33 -6.98 -1.34
C LEU A 80 -0.78 -5.96 -2.38
N LEU A 81 0.17 -5.19 -2.92
CA LEU A 81 -0.09 -4.04 -3.79
C LEU A 81 0.90 -4.08 -4.99
N PRO A 82 0.73 -5.01 -5.95
CA PRO A 82 1.67 -5.26 -7.04
C PRO A 82 1.66 -4.19 -8.15
N THR A 83 1.24 -2.96 -7.84
CA THR A 83 1.00 -1.93 -8.86
C THR A 83 2.28 -1.22 -9.29
N VAL A 84 3.19 -0.94 -8.35
CA VAL A 84 4.44 -0.20 -8.56
C VAL A 84 5.47 -0.54 -7.48
N GLU A 85 6.71 -0.09 -7.67
CA GLU A 85 7.72 -0.09 -6.62
C GLU A 85 7.40 0.98 -5.55
N TRP A 86 7.45 0.57 -4.28
CA TRP A 86 7.04 1.38 -3.14
C TRP A 86 8.23 1.91 -2.36
N LYS A 87 8.17 3.20 -2.06
CA LYS A 87 8.93 3.84 -0.99
C LYS A 87 8.25 3.49 0.34
N VAL A 88 9.00 2.90 1.27
CA VAL A 88 8.47 2.45 2.56
C VAL A 88 8.76 3.50 3.62
N CYS A 89 7.72 4.11 4.18
CA CYS A 89 7.83 5.16 5.19
C CYS A 89 7.10 4.77 6.48
N SER A 90 7.52 5.33 7.62
CA SER A 90 6.68 5.37 8.82
C SER A 90 5.54 6.34 8.60
N GLY A 91 4.33 5.97 9.00
CA GLY A 91 3.20 6.89 8.99
C GLY A 91 1.83 6.24 8.83
N THR A 92 0.84 7.08 8.60
CA THR A 92 -0.58 6.73 8.45
C THR A 92 -1.12 7.14 7.08
N GLN A 93 -2.43 7.02 6.84
CA GLN A 93 -3.06 7.57 5.63
C GLN A 93 -3.02 9.09 5.55
N TYR A 94 -2.82 9.80 6.65
CA TYR A 94 -2.83 11.28 6.68
C TYR A 94 -1.44 11.89 6.78
N GLN A 95 -0.45 11.14 7.27
CA GLN A 95 0.87 11.68 7.57
C GLN A 95 1.98 10.70 7.21
N THR A 96 3.04 11.22 6.60
CA THR A 96 4.32 10.55 6.41
C THR A 96 5.30 11.13 7.42
N ASP A 97 5.90 10.28 8.26
CA ASP A 97 6.85 10.73 9.27
C ASP A 97 8.26 10.78 8.67
N PHE A 98 8.77 9.63 8.22
CA PHE A 98 10.10 9.50 7.61
C PHE A 98 10.19 8.23 6.77
N GLU A 99 11.11 8.22 5.81
CA GLU A 99 11.47 7.03 5.01
C GLU A 99 12.30 6.05 5.84
N PHE A 100 12.00 4.77 5.71
CA PHE A 100 12.86 3.72 6.24
C PHE A 100 14.04 3.47 5.30
N THR A 101 15.25 3.71 5.80
CA THR A 101 16.50 3.47 5.04
C THR A 101 17.24 2.21 5.49
N GLY A 102 16.78 1.56 6.58
CA GLY A 102 17.35 0.30 7.04
C GLY A 102 16.41 -0.49 7.96
N SER A 103 16.65 -1.80 8.04
CA SER A 103 15.86 -2.75 8.84
C SER A 103 15.86 -2.40 10.33
N ARG A 104 16.97 -1.88 10.86
CA ARG A 104 17.06 -1.46 12.27
C ARG A 104 16.05 -0.36 12.62
N GLN A 105 15.92 0.63 11.73
CA GLN A 105 14.98 1.74 11.90
C GLN A 105 13.53 1.26 11.88
N VAL A 106 13.21 0.29 11.02
CA VAL A 106 11.92 -0.40 11.01
C VAL A 106 11.67 -1.08 12.35
N TYR A 107 12.64 -1.85 12.83
CA TYR A 107 12.51 -2.64 14.05
C TYR A 107 12.36 -1.75 15.30
N ASP A 108 13.09 -0.65 15.37
CA ASP A 108 13.01 0.35 16.45
C ASP A 108 11.69 1.15 16.40
N SER A 109 10.99 1.17 15.25
CA SER A 109 9.69 1.83 15.09
C SER A 109 8.49 0.95 15.47
N ILE A 110 8.72 -0.33 15.81
CA ILE A 110 7.67 -1.23 16.29
C ILE A 110 7.17 -0.74 17.65
N LYS A 111 5.86 -0.55 17.77
CA LYS A 111 5.19 -0.12 19.00
C LYS A 111 4.47 -1.29 19.65
N THR A 112 4.27 -1.20 20.96
CA THR A 112 3.50 -2.19 21.72
C THR A 112 2.27 -1.51 22.29
N THR A 113 1.11 -2.16 22.17
CA THR A 113 -0.14 -1.64 22.73
C THR A 113 -0.15 -1.73 24.26
N LEU A 114 -1.01 -0.94 24.90
CA LEU A 114 -1.02 -0.81 26.35
C LEU A 114 -1.89 -1.86 27.03
N ILE A 115 -3.01 -2.23 26.40
CA ILE A 115 -4.01 -3.13 26.99
C ILE A 115 -3.73 -4.57 26.57
N TYR A 116 -3.69 -4.85 25.28
CA TYR A 116 -3.48 -6.20 24.75
C TYR A 116 -1.99 -6.59 24.64
N LYS A 117 -1.06 -5.65 24.82
CA LYS A 117 0.41 -5.88 24.82
C LYS A 117 0.97 -6.54 23.55
N PHE A 118 0.30 -6.39 22.41
CA PHE A 118 0.83 -6.89 21.14
C PHE A 118 1.65 -5.82 20.41
N ASN A 119 2.47 -6.25 19.46
CA ASN A 119 3.30 -5.35 18.65
C ASN A 119 2.59 -4.94 17.36
N TYR A 120 2.73 -3.68 16.97
CA TYR A 120 2.19 -3.14 15.73
C TYR A 120 3.18 -2.16 15.08
N LEU A 121 3.03 -1.97 13.77
CA LEU A 121 3.81 -1.02 12.97
C LEU A 121 2.91 -0.36 11.94
N LEU A 122 3.01 0.96 11.82
CA LEU A 122 2.26 1.74 10.84
C LEU A 122 3.21 2.14 9.71
N VAL A 123 2.93 1.63 8.51
CA VAL A 123 3.76 1.82 7.32
C VAL A 123 2.94 2.60 6.31
N ARG A 124 3.44 3.75 5.89
CA ARG A 124 2.91 4.48 4.74
C ARG A 124 3.73 4.14 3.50
N LEU A 125 3.05 3.66 2.46
CA LEU A 125 3.65 3.38 1.17
C LEU A 125 3.50 4.61 0.28
N GLU A 126 4.62 5.23 -0.05
CA GLU A 126 4.70 6.29 -1.04
C GLU A 126 5.23 5.73 -2.35
N ARG A 127 4.89 6.35 -3.47
CA ARG A 127 5.41 5.90 -4.76
C ARG A 127 6.85 6.43 -4.88
N LEU A 128 7.77 5.57 -5.33
CA LEU A 128 9.19 5.93 -5.52
C LEU A 128 9.42 7.08 -6.52
N HIS A 129 8.36 7.48 -7.25
CA HIS A 129 8.34 8.69 -8.05
C HIS A 129 7.44 9.72 -7.38
N PRO A 130 7.96 10.90 -6.97
CA PRO A 130 7.09 12.02 -6.70
C PRO A 130 6.34 12.30 -8.01
N VAL A 131 5.00 12.21 -7.96
CA VAL A 131 4.19 12.90 -8.96
C VAL A 131 4.57 14.37 -8.80
N ARG A 132 5.43 14.85 -9.70
CA ARG A 132 5.86 16.25 -9.69
C ARG A 132 4.59 17.10 -9.74
N PRO A 133 4.48 18.19 -8.98
CA PRO A 133 3.26 19.00 -8.92
C PRO A 133 2.74 19.52 -10.28
N PHE A 134 3.56 19.44 -11.34
CA PHE A 134 3.21 19.85 -12.70
C PHE A 134 2.84 18.69 -13.66
N ASP A 135 2.95 17.44 -13.20
CA ASP A 135 2.63 16.24 -13.96
C ASP A 135 1.36 15.60 -13.38
N GLN A 136 0.21 15.79 -14.04
CA GLN A 136 -1.09 15.09 -13.87
C GLN A 136 -2.22 15.84 -13.13
N GLU A 137 -2.58 17.04 -13.60
CA GLU A 137 -3.87 17.68 -13.29
C GLU A 137 -5.01 17.12 -14.16
N ALA A 138 -5.27 15.82 -14.11
CA ALA A 138 -6.44 15.25 -14.81
C ALA A 138 -7.32 14.49 -13.82
N ASN A 139 -8.61 14.80 -13.83
CA ASN A 139 -9.62 14.02 -13.11
C ASN A 139 -10.14 12.93 -14.03
N CYS A 140 -10.39 11.76 -13.47
CA CYS A 140 -11.01 10.66 -14.18
C CYS A 140 -12.44 11.04 -14.56
N ASN A 141 -12.80 11.04 -15.85
CA ASN A 141 -14.14 11.39 -16.30
C ASN A 141 -15.21 10.42 -15.77
N GLU A 142 -14.83 9.19 -15.45
CA GLU A 142 -15.73 8.17 -14.91
C GLU A 142 -15.92 8.31 -13.38
N CYS A 143 -14.86 8.15 -12.59
CA CYS A 143 -14.99 8.16 -11.13
C CYS A 143 -14.86 9.54 -10.47
N ARG A 144 -14.59 10.58 -11.28
CA ARG A 144 -14.39 11.98 -10.87
C ARG A 144 -13.29 12.22 -9.83
N GLN A 145 -12.45 11.21 -9.60
CA GLN A 145 -11.30 11.32 -8.72
C GLN A 145 -10.08 11.77 -9.51
N MET A 146 -9.16 12.44 -8.83
CA MET A 146 -7.85 12.77 -9.40
C MET A 146 -7.15 11.51 -9.89
N ILE A 147 -6.62 11.54 -11.11
CA ILE A 147 -5.91 10.40 -11.69
C ILE A 147 -4.54 10.30 -11.04
N LEU A 148 -4.37 9.27 -10.22
CA LEU A 148 -3.12 8.97 -9.56
C LEU A 148 -2.47 7.75 -10.21
N GLY A 149 -1.34 7.96 -10.90
CA GLY A 149 -0.61 6.89 -11.56
C GLY A 149 -0.74 6.89 -13.08
N HIS A 150 -1.20 5.79 -13.66
CA HIS A 150 -1.36 5.72 -15.11
C HIS A 150 -2.62 6.50 -15.51
N ARG A 151 -2.42 7.54 -16.31
CA ARG A 151 -3.48 8.27 -17.00
C ARG A 151 -3.72 7.60 -18.34
N PHE A 152 -4.96 7.23 -18.60
CA PHE A 152 -5.38 6.68 -19.88
C PHE A 152 -6.17 7.75 -20.60
N LYS A 153 -5.56 8.33 -21.64
CA LYS A 153 -6.16 9.38 -22.45
C LYS A 153 -6.77 8.79 -23.71
N CYS A 154 -8.04 9.08 -23.97
CA CYS A 154 -8.68 8.70 -25.22
C CYS A 154 -8.06 9.45 -26.40
N THR A 155 -7.83 8.75 -27.51
CA THR A 155 -7.27 9.35 -28.74
C THR A 155 -8.32 10.02 -29.62
N GLU A 156 -9.60 9.87 -29.30
CA GLU A 156 -10.72 10.32 -30.13
C GLU A 156 -11.61 11.34 -29.40
N CYS A 157 -11.84 11.13 -28.10
CA CYS A 157 -12.70 12.00 -27.30
C CYS A 157 -11.97 13.23 -26.77
N ALA A 158 -12.71 14.35 -26.72
CA ALA A 158 -12.24 15.58 -26.12
C ALA A 158 -12.10 15.44 -24.61
N ASP A 159 -10.90 15.74 -24.09
CA ASP A 159 -10.61 15.77 -22.65
C ASP A 159 -11.14 14.55 -21.86
N PHE A 160 -11.06 13.37 -22.47
CA PHE A 160 -11.48 12.13 -21.84
C PHE A 160 -10.29 11.34 -21.34
N ASP A 161 -10.21 11.26 -20.02
CA ASP A 161 -9.16 10.62 -19.27
C ASP A 161 -9.75 9.72 -18.19
N ILE A 162 -9.22 8.51 -18.09
CA ILE A 162 -9.60 7.58 -17.03
C ILE A 162 -8.39 7.12 -16.24
N CYS A 163 -8.62 6.80 -14.97
CA CYS A 163 -7.60 6.21 -14.13
C CYS A 163 -7.45 4.72 -14.41
N GLN A 164 -6.33 4.13 -13.97
CA GLN A 164 -6.05 2.70 -14.09
C GLN A 164 -7.18 1.79 -13.58
N ARG A 165 -7.90 2.20 -12.53
CA ARG A 165 -9.02 1.41 -12.01
C ARG A 165 -10.21 1.38 -12.96
N CYS A 166 -10.50 2.49 -13.62
CA CYS A 166 -11.60 2.58 -14.58
C CYS A 166 -11.22 1.88 -15.89
N GLU A 167 -9.97 1.99 -16.33
CA GLU A 167 -9.49 1.22 -17.48
C GLU A 167 -9.53 -0.30 -17.24
N ALA A 168 -9.13 -0.77 -16.05
CA ALA A 168 -9.20 -2.19 -15.68
C ALA A 168 -10.64 -2.75 -15.62
N ARG A 169 -11.65 -1.88 -15.52
CA ARG A 169 -13.07 -2.23 -15.63
C ARG A 169 -13.58 -2.19 -17.07
N SER A 170 -12.69 -1.98 -18.03
CA SER A 170 -13.00 -1.77 -19.44
C SER A 170 -14.01 -0.66 -19.65
N ILE A 171 -13.85 0.46 -18.93
CA ILE A 171 -14.63 1.67 -19.19
C ILE A 171 -14.13 2.31 -20.48
N HIS A 172 -15.07 2.75 -21.32
CA HIS A 172 -14.78 3.33 -22.63
C HIS A 172 -14.01 2.38 -23.57
N PRO A 173 -14.43 1.10 -23.73
CA PRO A 173 -13.68 0.10 -24.50
C PRO A 173 -13.75 0.32 -26.02
N GLU A 174 -14.64 1.19 -26.50
CA GLU A 174 -14.87 1.48 -27.92
C GLU A 174 -13.72 2.25 -28.58
N HIS A 175 -12.92 2.98 -27.81
CA HIS A 175 -11.84 3.82 -28.33
C HIS A 175 -10.48 3.39 -27.79
N ALA A 176 -9.45 3.62 -28.60
CA ALA A 176 -8.07 3.38 -28.18
C ALA A 176 -7.63 4.39 -27.11
N MET A 177 -6.92 3.87 -26.10
CA MET A 177 -6.44 4.65 -24.97
C MET A 177 -4.91 4.71 -24.97
N LEU A 178 -4.35 5.91 -24.85
CA LEU A 178 -2.92 6.12 -24.62
C LEU A 178 -2.61 6.05 -23.13
N ARG A 179 -1.75 5.11 -22.74
CA ARG A 179 -1.21 5.03 -21.38
C ARG A 179 -0.09 6.05 -21.17
N ILE A 180 -0.37 7.08 -20.40
CA ILE A 180 0.56 8.13 -19.99
C ILE A 180 0.98 7.88 -18.54
N VAL A 181 2.24 7.49 -18.35
CA VAL A 181 2.84 7.21 -17.04
C VAL A 181 3.21 8.52 -16.33
N SER A 182 3.82 9.45 -17.06
CA SER A 182 4.11 10.83 -16.66
C SER A 182 4.46 11.65 -17.92
N LYS A 183 4.31 12.98 -17.90
CA LYS A 183 4.63 13.83 -19.06
C LYS A 183 6.12 13.79 -19.44
N GLY A 184 7.01 13.41 -18.51
CA GLY A 184 8.45 13.28 -18.75
C GLY A 184 8.92 11.86 -19.12
N THR A 185 8.13 10.83 -18.85
CA THR A 185 8.51 9.43 -19.14
C THR A 185 7.83 8.90 -20.41
N THR A 186 6.56 9.25 -20.62
CA THR A 186 5.83 8.81 -21.80
C THR A 186 6.05 9.80 -22.94
N HIS A 187 6.96 9.46 -23.85
CA HIS A 187 7.12 10.21 -25.10
C HIS A 187 6.00 9.83 -26.08
N ILE A 188 5.03 10.73 -26.27
CA ILE A 188 4.00 10.57 -27.29
C ILE A 188 4.58 11.08 -28.61
N PRO A 189 4.67 10.25 -29.66
CA PRO A 189 5.20 10.70 -30.94
C PRO A 189 4.44 11.91 -31.48
N HIS A 190 5.16 12.89 -32.01
CA HIS A 190 4.57 14.15 -32.48
C HIS A 190 3.46 13.96 -33.53
N TYR A 191 3.56 12.93 -34.37
CA TYR A 191 2.53 12.64 -35.37
C TYR A 191 1.19 12.20 -34.76
N ILE A 192 1.17 11.72 -33.50
CA ILE A 192 -0.08 11.39 -32.79
C ILE A 192 -0.74 12.67 -32.31
N THR A 193 0.01 13.58 -31.69
CA THR A 193 -0.54 14.82 -31.14
C THR A 193 -0.87 15.86 -32.22
N ALA A 194 -0.07 15.94 -33.29
CA ALA A 194 -0.27 16.90 -34.36
C ALA A 194 -1.43 16.56 -35.31
N ASN A 195 -1.72 15.27 -35.51
CA ASN A 195 -2.83 14.82 -36.34
C ASN A 195 -4.14 14.64 -35.57
N ALA A 196 -4.08 14.68 -34.24
CA ALA A 196 -5.29 14.61 -33.44
C ALA A 196 -6.14 15.87 -33.64
N PRO A 197 -7.48 15.75 -33.61
CA PRO A 197 -8.35 16.91 -33.59
C PRO A 197 -7.96 17.82 -32.42
N ARG A 198 -8.01 19.14 -32.65
CA ARG A 198 -7.53 20.16 -31.70
C ARG A 198 -8.11 20.00 -30.29
N TYR A 199 -9.31 19.44 -30.16
CA TYR A 199 -10.00 19.24 -28.88
C TYR A 199 -9.57 17.99 -28.11
N VAL A 200 -8.79 17.09 -28.72
CA VAL A 200 -8.39 15.82 -28.07
C VAL A 200 -7.21 16.03 -27.12
N PHE A 201 -6.17 16.76 -27.53
CA PHE A 201 -4.96 17.01 -26.72
C PHE A 201 -4.78 18.49 -26.29
N ALA A 202 -5.84 19.29 -26.34
CA ALA A 202 -5.85 20.68 -25.87
C ALA A 202 -5.46 20.81 -24.39
#